data_AF-A0A3A6H2K1-F1
#
_entry.id   AF-A0A3A6H2K1-F1
#
_cell.length_a   1.000
_cell.length_b   1.000
_cell.length_c   1.000
_cell.angle_alpha   90.00
_cell.angle_beta   90.00
_cell.angle_gamma   90.00
#
_symmetry.space_group_name_H-M   'P 1'
#
loop_
_entity.id
_entity.type
_entity.pdbx_description
1 polymer ?
#
loop_
_entity_poly.entity_id
_entity_poly.type
_entity_poly.pdbx_seq_one_letter_code
_entity_poly.pdbx_strand_id
1 'polypeptide(L)'
;MAAAIVAGITGQAAETTADAARLAAMSQTEFVEYIGQLAAADMQTSGILASVTAAQSILESGYGKSELALQALNLGGMKAELSGNTWASAWDGRTYIKDTAEQRADGSYYTVTAAFRAYPSISAYLADHSAYLAGAMSGGGLRYAGVVGCRDYRRAFEIIKAGDYASSLDYVDKLCAVVERWNLTRFDSVQESHQNDCIYVNSVADTWTQEEAVKEQKKFAAIGINTVVHKVEIKS
;
A
#
# COMPACT_ATOMS: atom_id res chain seq x y z
N MET A 1 -31.95 -6.79 -6.11
CA MET A 1 -31.57 -5.42 -6.51
C MET A 1 -30.85 -4.78 -5.34
N ALA A 2 -29.52 -4.72 -5.38
CA ALA A 2 -28.71 -4.12 -4.33
C ALA A 2 -28.56 -2.62 -4.62
N ALA A 3 -29.31 -1.79 -3.90
CA ALA A 3 -29.09 -0.36 -3.81
C ALA A 3 -28.63 -0.07 -2.38
N ALA A 4 -27.31 -0.01 -2.17
CA ALA A 4 -26.72 0.61 -0.99
C ALA A 4 -26.28 2.01 -1.40
N ILE A 5 -26.81 2.98 -0.67
CA ILE A 5 -26.72 4.41 -0.91
C ILE A 5 -25.25 4.84 -0.76
N VAL A 6 -24.69 5.30 -1.88
CA VAL A 6 -23.42 6.03 -1.97
C VAL A 6 -23.64 7.42 -1.36
N ALA A 7 -23.21 7.61 -0.12
CA ALA A 7 -23.08 8.92 0.49
C ALA A 7 -21.63 9.09 0.95
N GLY A 8 -20.92 10.09 0.40
CA GLY A 8 -19.79 10.70 1.09
C GLY A 8 -18.49 10.88 0.32
N ILE A 9 -18.34 10.42 -0.93
CA ILE A 9 -17.09 10.61 -1.68
C ILE A 9 -17.31 11.64 -2.77
N THR A 10 -16.89 12.87 -2.51
CA THR A 10 -16.77 13.89 -3.55
C THR A 10 -15.61 13.49 -4.47
N GLY A 11 -15.92 13.00 -5.67
CA GLY A 11 -14.94 12.75 -6.74
C GLY A 11 -14.38 11.33 -6.85
N GLN A 12 -15.22 10.29 -6.92
CA GLN A 12 -14.72 8.93 -7.20
C GLN A 12 -14.36 8.76 -8.69
N ALA A 13 -13.07 8.49 -8.98
CA ALA A 13 -12.62 8.01 -10.28
C ALA A 13 -12.87 6.50 -10.43
N ALA A 14 -12.96 6.01 -11.66
CA ALA A 14 -13.18 4.58 -11.95
C ALA A 14 -12.09 3.66 -11.36
N GLU A 15 -10.84 4.12 -11.28
CA GLU A 15 -9.71 3.35 -10.74
C GLU A 15 -9.88 2.95 -9.27
N THR A 16 -10.45 3.84 -8.45
CA THR A 16 -10.70 3.55 -7.03
C THR A 16 -11.69 2.39 -6.85
N THR A 17 -12.65 2.24 -7.77
CA THR A 17 -13.62 1.14 -7.72
C THR A 17 -12.99 -0.21 -8.12
N ALA A 18 -12.02 -0.20 -9.03
CA ALA A 18 -11.29 -1.41 -9.41
C ALA A 18 -10.39 -1.90 -8.25
N ASP A 19 -9.68 -0.99 -7.58
CA ASP A 19 -8.88 -1.32 -6.40
C ASP A 19 -9.75 -1.83 -5.24
N ALA A 20 -10.89 -1.19 -4.98
CA ALA A 20 -11.82 -1.64 -3.95
C ALA A 20 -12.39 -3.04 -4.23
N ALA A 21 -12.77 -3.32 -5.49
CA ALA A 21 -13.24 -4.64 -5.90
C ALA A 21 -12.13 -5.69 -5.79
N ARG A 22 -10.90 -5.34 -6.17
CA ARG A 22 -9.72 -6.20 -6.02
C ARG A 22 -9.47 -6.53 -4.54
N LEU A 23 -9.49 -5.52 -3.66
CA LEU A 23 -9.37 -5.72 -2.22
C LEU A 23 -10.47 -6.64 -1.69
N ALA A 24 -11.73 -6.42 -2.09
CA ALA A 24 -12.86 -7.24 -1.65
C ALA A 24 -12.74 -8.71 -2.06
N ALA A 25 -12.12 -9.01 -3.20
CA ALA A 25 -11.95 -10.37 -3.71
C ALA A 25 -10.76 -11.15 -3.11
N MET A 26 -9.71 -10.46 -2.64
CA MET A 26 -8.49 -11.12 -2.14
C MET A 26 -8.71 -11.96 -0.88
N SER A 27 -8.08 -13.12 -0.81
CA SER A 27 -7.83 -13.83 0.45
C SER A 27 -6.81 -13.07 1.32
N GLN A 28 -6.66 -13.47 2.59
CA GLN A 28 -5.67 -12.87 3.49
C GLN A 28 -4.25 -12.99 2.92
N THR A 29 -3.88 -14.16 2.41
CA THR A 29 -2.55 -14.41 1.82
C THR A 29 -2.32 -13.54 0.58
N GLU A 30 -3.30 -13.43 -0.31
CA GLU A 30 -3.19 -12.56 -1.49
C GLU A 30 -3.04 -11.08 -1.11
N PHE A 31 -3.77 -10.63 -0.09
CA PHE A 31 -3.64 -9.27 0.42
C PHE A 31 -2.25 -9.01 1.00
N VAL A 32 -1.71 -9.96 1.77
CA VAL A 32 -0.36 -9.88 2.36
C VAL A 32 0.71 -9.75 1.28
N GLU A 33 0.66 -10.58 0.23
CA GLU A 33 1.58 -10.46 -0.90
C GLU A 33 1.44 -9.11 -1.61
N TYR A 34 0.20 -8.72 -1.91
CA TYR A 34 -0.10 -7.49 -2.63
C TYR A 34 0.41 -6.24 -1.90
N ILE A 35 0.08 -6.12 -0.61
CA ILE A 35 0.47 -4.96 0.18
C ILE A 35 1.97 -4.96 0.46
N GLY A 36 2.59 -6.12 0.66
CA GLY A 36 4.02 -6.24 0.85
C GLY A 36 4.82 -5.79 -0.37
N GLN A 37 4.40 -6.15 -1.57
CA GLN A 37 5.04 -5.69 -2.82
C GLN A 37 4.91 -4.18 -3.02
N LEU A 38 3.73 -3.61 -2.77
CA LEU A 38 3.55 -2.16 -2.88
C LEU A 38 4.33 -1.40 -1.81
N ALA A 39 4.38 -1.92 -0.57
CA ALA A 39 5.17 -1.34 0.51
C ALA A 39 6.68 -1.42 0.22
N ALA A 40 7.16 -2.50 -0.42
CA ALA A 40 8.55 -2.62 -0.86
C ALA A 40 8.93 -1.57 -1.92
N ALA A 41 8.00 -1.26 -2.85
CA ALA A 41 8.19 -0.19 -3.83
C ALA A 41 8.20 1.19 -3.18
N ASP A 42 7.26 1.45 -2.25
CA ASP A 42 7.20 2.70 -1.50
C ASP A 42 8.47 2.93 -0.66
N MET A 43 8.95 1.91 0.05
CA MET A 43 10.15 1.93 0.89
C MET A 43 11.38 2.45 0.13
N GLN A 44 11.50 2.16 -1.18
CA GLN A 44 12.63 2.64 -2.00
C GLN A 44 12.73 4.16 -2.03
N THR A 45 11.61 4.85 -1.89
CA THR A 45 11.52 6.31 -1.97
C THR A 45 11.30 6.96 -0.61
N SER A 46 10.54 6.31 0.27
CA SER A 46 10.16 6.86 1.57
C SER A 46 11.17 6.54 2.68
N GLY A 47 11.92 5.45 2.54
CA GLY A 47 12.80 4.93 3.59
C GLY A 47 12.06 4.36 4.80
N ILE A 48 10.73 4.18 4.73
CA ILE A 48 9.93 3.49 5.75
C ILE A 48 9.93 1.98 5.43
N LEU A 49 10.28 1.13 6.40
CA LEU A 49 10.35 -0.31 6.19
C LEU A 49 9.04 -0.87 5.62
N ALA A 50 9.16 -1.69 4.58
CA ALA A 50 8.03 -2.33 3.93
C ALA A 50 7.23 -3.19 4.91
N SER A 51 7.91 -3.91 5.81
CA SER A 51 7.30 -4.72 6.87
C SER A 51 6.48 -3.90 7.85
N VAL A 52 6.90 -2.67 8.16
CA VAL A 52 6.18 -1.73 9.03
C VAL A 52 4.89 -1.28 8.36
N THR A 53 5.00 -0.74 7.15
CA THR A 53 3.85 -0.25 6.38
C THR A 53 2.86 -1.37 6.06
N ALA A 54 3.34 -2.56 5.69
CA ALA A 54 2.52 -3.74 5.44
C ALA A 54 1.82 -4.23 6.70
N ALA A 55 2.52 -4.36 7.84
CA ALA A 55 1.93 -4.84 9.09
C ALA A 55 0.82 -3.91 9.60
N GLN A 56 1.03 -2.60 9.58
CA GLN A 56 0.00 -1.61 9.92
C GLN A 56 -1.19 -1.75 8.98
N SER A 57 -0.95 -1.80 7.67
CA SER A 57 -2.03 -1.96 6.69
C SER A 57 -2.82 -3.26 6.89
N ILE A 58 -2.16 -4.39 7.19
CA ILE A 58 -2.82 -5.68 7.45
C ILE A 58 -3.69 -5.61 8.70
N LEU A 59 -3.14 -5.10 9.80
CA LEU A 59 -3.81 -5.08 11.10
C LEU A 59 -4.99 -4.10 11.10
N GLU A 60 -4.77 -2.86 10.67
CA GLU A 60 -5.73 -1.75 10.77
C GLU A 60 -6.89 -1.91 9.78
N SER A 61 -6.65 -2.53 8.62
CA SER A 61 -7.70 -2.77 7.62
C SER A 61 -8.38 -4.13 7.74
N GLY A 62 -7.90 -5.01 8.62
CA GLY A 62 -8.35 -6.40 8.67
C GLY A 62 -8.17 -7.12 7.33
N TYR A 63 -6.95 -7.09 6.78
CA TYR A 63 -6.62 -7.64 5.45
C TYR A 63 -7.41 -6.99 4.28
N GLY A 64 -7.58 -5.67 4.32
CA GLY A 64 -8.24 -4.88 3.29
C GLY A 64 -9.76 -5.01 3.28
N LYS A 65 -10.37 -5.55 4.35
CA LYS A 65 -11.81 -5.84 4.41
C LYS A 65 -12.61 -4.85 5.24
N SER A 66 -11.96 -3.94 5.95
CA SER A 66 -12.68 -2.91 6.71
C SER A 66 -13.49 -2.02 5.77
N GLU A 67 -14.59 -1.47 6.28
CA GLU A 67 -15.41 -0.51 5.53
C GLU A 67 -14.56 0.64 4.99
N LEU A 68 -13.64 1.17 5.80
CA LEU A 68 -12.79 2.27 5.40
C LEU A 68 -11.78 1.87 4.30
N ALA A 69 -11.26 0.64 4.35
CA ALA A 69 -10.43 0.10 3.28
C ALA A 69 -11.22 -0.06 1.97
N LEU A 70 -12.45 -0.57 2.02
CA LEU A 70 -13.24 -0.85 0.83
C LEU A 70 -13.91 0.40 0.23
N GLN A 71 -14.30 1.37 1.06
CA GLN A 71 -14.99 2.58 0.59
C GLN A 71 -14.02 3.72 0.29
N ALA A 72 -12.92 3.83 1.03
CA ALA A 72 -12.00 4.97 0.95
C ALA A 72 -10.58 4.60 0.54
N LEU A 73 -10.27 3.31 0.32
CA LEU A 73 -8.90 2.80 0.11
C LEU A 73 -7.91 3.26 1.20
N ASN A 74 -8.41 3.48 2.43
CA ASN A 74 -7.63 3.93 3.55
C ASN A 74 -7.43 2.77 4.52
N LEU A 75 -6.26 2.12 4.40
CA LEU A 75 -5.95 0.88 5.14
C LEU A 75 -5.49 1.15 6.57
N GLY A 76 -5.11 2.38 6.90
CA GLY A 76 -4.47 2.75 8.17
C GLY A 76 -5.31 3.64 9.07
N GLY A 77 -6.57 3.93 8.70
CA GLY A 77 -7.45 4.77 9.52
C GLY A 77 -7.06 6.26 9.53
N MET A 78 -6.37 6.76 8.50
CA MET A 78 -5.87 8.15 8.49
C MET A 78 -7.03 9.15 8.43
N LYS A 79 -7.15 10.00 9.45
CA LYS A 79 -8.15 11.07 9.52
C LYS A 79 -7.80 12.23 8.57
N ALA A 80 -8.81 12.97 8.12
CA ALA A 80 -8.63 14.15 7.29
C ALA A 80 -7.84 15.25 8.02
N GLU A 81 -8.12 15.42 9.31
CA GLU A 81 -7.30 16.19 10.24
C GLU A 81 -6.45 15.22 11.06
N LEU A 82 -5.15 15.21 10.79
CA LEU A 82 -4.19 14.32 11.43
C LEU A 82 -2.88 15.10 11.64
N SER A 83 -2.38 15.17 12.87
CA SER A 83 -1.12 15.86 13.22
C SER A 83 -0.98 17.28 12.65
N GLY A 84 -2.08 18.04 12.61
CA GLY A 84 -2.09 19.40 12.05
C GLY A 84 -1.80 19.46 10.55
N ASN A 85 -1.81 18.33 9.84
CA ASN A 85 -1.46 18.21 8.43
C ASN A 85 -0.10 18.85 8.09
N THR A 86 0.89 18.60 8.94
CA THR A 86 2.20 19.29 8.95
C THR A 86 3.25 18.73 7.98
N TRP A 87 2.91 17.77 7.12
CA TRP A 87 3.82 17.16 6.16
C TRP A 87 3.37 17.39 4.71
N ALA A 88 4.30 17.23 3.78
CA ALA A 88 3.97 17.15 2.36
C ALA A 88 3.23 15.84 2.07
N SER A 89 1.91 15.95 1.88
CA SER A 89 0.99 14.82 1.80
C SER A 89 0.75 14.40 0.34
N ALA A 90 0.58 13.10 0.10
CA ALA A 90 0.13 12.56 -1.19
C ALA A 90 -1.41 12.49 -1.30
N TRP A 91 -2.12 12.90 -0.25
CA TRP A 91 -3.57 12.97 -0.22
C TRP A 91 -4.09 14.16 -1.02
N ASP A 92 -5.11 13.93 -1.85
CA ASP A 92 -5.68 14.94 -2.75
C ASP A 92 -6.89 15.69 -2.15
N GLY A 93 -7.14 15.53 -0.86
CA GLY A 93 -8.21 16.21 -0.13
C GLY A 93 -9.55 15.47 -0.11
N ARG A 94 -9.70 14.31 -0.76
CA ARG A 94 -10.95 13.55 -0.73
C ARG A 94 -11.20 12.92 0.63
N THR A 95 -12.43 13.00 1.12
CA THR A 95 -12.80 12.44 2.43
C THR A 95 -13.88 11.38 2.34
N TYR A 96 -13.92 10.52 3.35
CA TYR A 96 -15.03 9.64 3.67
C TYR A 96 -15.49 9.92 5.11
N ILE A 97 -16.77 10.26 5.28
CA ILE A 97 -17.33 10.60 6.58
C ILE A 97 -18.06 9.39 7.14
N LYS A 98 -17.69 8.95 8.34
CA LYS A 98 -18.40 7.87 9.04
C LYS A 98 -18.36 8.04 10.55
N ASP A 99 -19.27 7.33 11.20
CA ASP A 99 -19.23 7.16 12.65
C ASP A 99 -18.11 6.18 13.04
N THR A 100 -17.34 6.55 14.05
CA THR A 100 -16.27 5.74 14.62
C THR A 100 -16.42 5.65 16.13
N ALA A 101 -16.08 4.49 16.68
CA ALA A 101 -15.97 4.31 18.12
C ALA A 101 -14.59 4.84 18.58
N GLU A 102 -14.59 5.74 19.55
CA GLU A 102 -13.40 6.29 20.20
C GLU A 102 -13.34 5.78 21.64
N GLN A 103 -12.15 5.49 22.15
CA GLN A 103 -11.95 5.03 23.52
C GLN A 103 -11.66 6.21 24.44
N ARG A 104 -12.35 6.27 25.58
CA ARG A 104 -12.06 7.20 26.68
C ARG A 104 -10.89 6.69 27.52
N ALA A 105 -10.30 7.57 28.33
CA ALA A 105 -9.21 7.20 29.25
C ALA A 105 -9.60 6.12 30.28
N ASP A 106 -10.90 5.95 30.56
CA ASP A 106 -11.44 4.92 31.44
C ASP A 106 -11.68 3.56 30.73
N GLY A 107 -11.38 3.47 29.43
CA GLY A 107 -11.54 2.27 28.62
C GLY A 107 -12.91 2.10 27.95
N SER A 108 -13.90 2.96 28.27
CA SER A 108 -15.23 2.94 27.64
C SER A 108 -15.20 3.54 26.23
N TYR A 109 -16.16 3.15 25.39
CA TYR A 109 -16.27 3.64 24.00
C TYR A 109 -17.42 4.63 23.84
N TYR A 110 -17.23 5.61 22.95
CA TYR A 110 -18.28 6.53 22.49
C TYR A 110 -18.19 6.72 20.98
N THR A 111 -19.32 7.03 20.35
CA THR A 111 -19.37 7.24 18.89
C THR A 111 -19.17 8.71 18.56
N VAL A 112 -18.32 8.99 17.58
CA VAL A 112 -18.19 10.31 16.95
C VAL A 112 -18.23 10.18 15.44
N THR A 113 -18.81 11.16 14.77
CA THR A 113 -18.69 11.29 13.31
C THR A 113 -17.34 11.92 13.00
N ALA A 114 -16.53 11.25 12.17
CA ALA A 114 -15.20 11.72 11.79
C ALA A 114 -15.03 11.68 10.26
N ALA A 115 -14.23 12.61 9.75
CA ALA A 115 -13.78 12.61 8.36
C ALA A 115 -12.44 11.86 8.26
N PHE A 116 -12.40 10.86 7.40
CA PHE A 116 -11.22 10.09 7.05
C PHE A 116 -10.73 10.46 5.65
N ARG A 117 -9.44 10.31 5.40
CA ARG A 117 -8.88 10.45 4.05
C ARG A 117 -9.42 9.34 3.16
N ALA A 118 -9.70 9.67 1.90
CA ALA A 118 -9.98 8.74 0.83
C ALA A 118 -8.93 8.89 -0.27
N TYR A 119 -8.58 7.78 -0.92
CA TYR A 119 -7.45 7.72 -1.85
C TYR A 119 -7.88 7.22 -3.24
N PRO A 120 -7.15 7.61 -4.31
CA PRO A 120 -7.44 7.15 -5.67
C PRO A 120 -7.09 5.69 -5.86
N SER A 121 -6.04 5.25 -5.18
CA SER A 121 -5.45 3.91 -5.27
C SER A 121 -4.78 3.54 -3.95
N ILE A 122 -4.45 2.26 -3.80
CA ILE A 122 -3.70 1.78 -2.62
C ILE A 122 -2.29 2.35 -2.57
N SER A 123 -1.63 2.53 -3.72
CA SER A 123 -0.30 3.17 -3.78
C SER A 123 -0.33 4.62 -3.29
N ALA A 124 -1.40 5.37 -3.56
CA ALA A 124 -1.55 6.73 -3.05
C ALA A 124 -1.76 6.77 -1.54
N TYR A 125 -2.51 5.81 -0.98
CA TYR A 125 -2.58 5.62 0.47
C TYR A 125 -1.20 5.33 1.08
N LEU A 126 -0.43 4.42 0.49
CA LEU A 126 0.89 4.05 0.99
C LEU A 126 1.87 5.23 0.97
N ALA A 127 1.90 5.97 -0.14
CA ALA A 127 2.74 7.15 -0.27
C ALA A 127 2.40 8.20 0.79
N ASP A 128 1.10 8.42 1.06
CA ASP A 128 0.68 9.37 2.09
C ASP A 128 0.95 8.89 3.51
N HIS A 129 0.74 7.60 3.78
CA HIS A 129 1.06 6.97 5.06
C HIS A 129 2.56 7.06 5.36
N SER A 130 3.42 6.77 4.38
CA SER A 130 4.86 6.87 4.57
C SER A 130 5.33 8.33 4.67
N ALA A 131 4.74 9.26 3.91
CA ALA A 131 5.01 10.68 4.06
C ALA A 131 4.58 11.21 5.45
N TYR A 132 3.47 10.69 5.99
CA TYR A 132 3.02 10.97 7.35
C TYR A 132 4.06 10.52 8.38
N LEU A 133 4.51 9.26 8.31
CA LEU A 133 5.53 8.75 9.21
C LEU A 133 6.85 9.49 9.08
N ALA A 134 7.24 9.87 7.87
CA ALA A 134 8.50 10.56 7.62
C ALA A 134 8.50 12.04 8.04
N GLY A 135 7.36 12.73 7.93
CA GLY A 135 7.32 14.20 7.94
C GLY A 135 6.40 14.84 8.97
N ALA A 136 5.51 14.09 9.64
CA ALA A 136 4.60 14.70 10.61
C ALA A 136 5.38 15.37 11.76
N MET A 137 4.95 16.56 12.14
CA MET A 137 5.57 17.33 13.21
C MET A 137 4.78 17.21 14.51
N SER A 138 5.49 17.25 15.64
CA SER A 138 4.93 17.43 16.98
C SER A 138 5.75 18.50 17.69
N GLY A 139 5.16 19.68 17.88
CA GLY A 139 5.90 20.86 18.34
C GLY A 139 7.01 21.26 17.36
N GLY A 140 8.24 21.42 17.85
CA GLY A 140 9.39 21.87 17.05
C GLY A 140 10.17 20.78 16.31
N GLY A 141 9.71 19.51 16.33
CA GLY A 141 10.46 18.39 15.75
C GLY A 141 9.57 17.35 15.07
N LEU A 142 10.21 16.41 14.38
CA LEU A 142 9.52 15.27 13.78
C LEU A 142 8.87 14.42 14.86
N ARG A 143 7.60 14.10 14.65
CA ARG A 143 6.79 13.25 15.53
C ARG A 143 7.37 11.85 15.67
N TYR A 144 7.91 11.31 14.58
CA TYR A 144 8.47 9.96 14.49
C TYR A 144 9.97 9.99 14.16
N ALA A 145 10.72 10.86 14.85
CA ALA A 145 12.15 11.01 14.62
C ALA A 145 12.92 9.67 14.69
N GLY A 146 13.62 9.33 13.61
CA GLY A 146 14.41 8.10 13.49
C GLY A 146 13.68 6.92 12.84
N VAL A 147 12.41 7.06 12.43
CA VAL A 147 11.70 5.99 11.72
C VAL A 147 12.22 5.80 10.28
N VAL A 148 12.57 6.90 9.60
CA VAL A 148 13.13 6.88 8.24
C VAL A 148 14.52 6.25 8.28
N GLY A 149 14.73 5.21 7.47
CA GLY A 149 15.99 4.47 7.38
C GLY A 149 16.22 3.49 8.54
N CYS A 150 15.26 3.33 9.46
CA CYS A 150 15.32 2.30 10.49
C CYS A 150 15.36 0.92 9.81
N ARG A 151 16.17 -0.01 10.33
CA ARG A 151 16.36 -1.37 9.76
C ARG A 151 15.82 -2.49 10.64
N ASP A 152 15.18 -2.12 11.74
CA ASP A 152 14.59 -3.04 12.71
C ASP A 152 13.11 -2.67 12.86
N TYR A 153 12.22 -3.60 12.47
CA TYR A 153 10.78 -3.35 12.47
C TYR A 153 10.24 -3.12 13.89
N ARG A 154 10.77 -3.80 14.91
CA ARG A 154 10.35 -3.62 16.30
C ARG A 154 10.73 -2.22 16.75
N ARG A 155 11.97 -1.80 16.46
CA ARG A 155 12.42 -0.45 16.79
C ARG A 155 11.59 0.63 16.07
N ALA A 156 11.24 0.40 14.81
CA ALA A 156 10.36 1.31 14.08
C ALA A 156 8.98 1.43 14.75
N PHE A 157 8.35 0.33 15.15
CA PHE A 157 7.07 0.38 15.89
C PHE A 157 7.19 1.06 17.25
N GLU A 158 8.30 0.89 17.98
CA GLU A 158 8.55 1.62 19.22
C GLU A 158 8.63 3.14 18.99
N ILE A 159 9.31 3.59 17.94
CA ILE A 159 9.38 5.01 17.55
C ILE A 159 7.99 5.53 17.22
N ILE A 160 7.22 4.78 16.41
CA ILE A 160 5.85 5.14 16.02
C ILE A 160 4.94 5.23 17.25
N LYS A 161 5.05 4.27 18.18
CA LYS A 161 4.29 4.27 19.44
C LYS A 161 4.65 5.44 20.33
N ALA A 162 5.95 5.77 20.44
CA ALA A 162 6.45 6.88 21.23
C ALA A 162 6.01 8.25 20.68
N GLY A 163 5.74 8.34 19.37
CA GLY A 163 5.13 9.50 18.72
C GLY A 163 3.60 9.57 18.85
N ASP A 164 3.00 8.83 19.80
CA ASP A 164 1.56 8.78 20.07
C ASP A 164 0.69 8.35 18.86
N TYR A 165 1.19 7.44 18.01
CA TYR A 165 0.39 6.88 16.91
C TYR A 165 -0.82 6.08 17.42
N ALA A 166 -0.63 5.31 18.50
CA ALA A 166 -1.67 4.49 19.11
C ALA A 166 -1.65 4.62 20.63
N SER A 167 -2.83 4.57 21.25
CA SER A 167 -2.99 4.54 22.71
C SER A 167 -2.81 3.14 23.30
N SER A 168 -2.97 2.08 22.50
CA SER A 168 -2.91 0.69 22.97
C SER A 168 -1.53 0.33 23.51
N LEU A 169 -1.51 -0.35 24.67
CA LEU A 169 -0.27 -0.79 25.32
C LEU A 169 0.43 -1.92 24.57
N ASP A 170 -0.32 -2.70 23.80
CA ASP A 170 0.15 -3.88 23.05
C ASP A 170 0.39 -3.60 21.56
N TYR A 171 0.40 -2.32 21.15
CA TYR A 171 0.58 -1.91 19.75
C TYR A 171 1.82 -2.54 19.09
N VAL A 172 2.98 -2.42 19.74
CA VAL A 172 4.26 -2.91 19.22
C VAL A 172 4.21 -4.42 19.06
N ASP A 173 3.74 -5.14 20.09
CA ASP A 173 3.73 -6.60 20.07
C ASP A 173 2.72 -7.17 19.07
N LYS A 174 1.55 -6.52 18.91
CA LYS A 174 0.58 -6.88 17.87
C LYS A 174 1.17 -6.78 16.47
N LEU A 175 1.87 -5.69 16.17
CA LEU A 175 2.48 -5.49 14.85
C LEU A 175 3.68 -6.41 14.64
N CYS A 176 4.52 -6.63 15.64
CA CYS A 176 5.59 -7.64 15.58
C CYS A 176 5.03 -9.03 15.27
N ALA A 177 3.93 -9.42 15.93
CA ALA A 177 3.29 -10.70 15.67
C ALA A 177 2.73 -10.82 14.24
N VAL A 178 2.28 -9.72 13.63
CA VAL A 178 1.86 -9.69 12.22
C VAL A 178 3.08 -9.84 11.29
N VAL A 179 4.18 -9.13 11.57
CA VAL A 179 5.45 -9.25 10.82
C VAL A 179 5.95 -10.69 10.85
N GLU A 180 6.00 -11.30 12.02
CA GLU A 180 6.50 -12.66 12.23
C GLU A 180 5.59 -13.71 11.59
N ARG A 181 4.27 -13.59 11.76
CA ARG A 181 3.29 -14.52 11.18
C ARG A 181 3.41 -14.62 9.66
N TRP A 182 3.63 -13.49 8.99
CA TRP A 182 3.63 -13.40 7.53
C TRP A 182 5.03 -13.29 6.93
N ASN A 183 6.08 -13.39 7.76
CA ASN A 183 7.48 -13.21 7.36
C ASN A 183 7.66 -11.92 6.51
N LEU A 184 7.14 -10.79 6.99
CA LEU A 184 7.07 -9.54 6.21
C LEU A 184 8.45 -8.93 5.95
N THR A 185 9.47 -9.29 6.72
CA THR A 185 10.85 -8.81 6.53
C THR A 185 11.45 -9.21 5.19
N ARG A 186 10.88 -10.21 4.49
CA ARG A 186 11.27 -10.53 3.10
C ARG A 186 11.00 -9.39 2.12
N PHE A 187 10.14 -8.43 2.47
CA PHE A 187 9.87 -7.22 1.69
C PHE A 187 10.81 -6.05 2.06
N ASP A 188 11.55 -6.13 3.18
CA ASP A 188 12.48 -5.09 3.64
C ASP A 188 13.83 -5.11 2.90
N SER A 189 14.04 -6.14 2.07
CA SER A 189 15.20 -6.17 1.20
C SER A 189 14.99 -5.15 0.09
N VAL A 190 15.98 -4.29 -0.12
CA VAL A 190 16.11 -3.59 -1.41
C VAL A 190 16.22 -4.69 -2.43
N GLN A 191 15.15 -4.94 -3.19
CA GLN A 191 15.33 -5.66 -4.44
C GLN A 191 16.30 -4.77 -5.22
N GLU A 192 17.55 -5.21 -5.37
CA GLU A 192 18.30 -4.82 -6.55
C GLU A 192 17.32 -5.03 -7.69
N SER A 193 17.04 -3.97 -8.43
CA SER A 193 16.16 -4.04 -9.57
C SER A 193 16.85 -4.95 -10.59
N HIS A 194 16.73 -6.26 -10.41
CA HIS A 194 16.39 -7.12 -11.50
C HIS A 194 15.02 -6.63 -11.95
N GLN A 195 15.01 -5.52 -12.71
CA GLN A 195 13.96 -5.26 -13.67
C GLN A 195 13.63 -6.63 -14.24
N ASN A 196 12.38 -7.06 -14.10
CA ASN A 196 11.86 -8.25 -14.76
C ASN A 196 12.62 -8.44 -16.08
N ASP A 197 13.39 -9.53 -16.22
CA ASP A 197 14.17 -9.90 -17.42
C ASP A 197 13.26 -10.18 -18.64
N CYS A 198 12.10 -9.53 -18.71
CA CYS A 198 11.22 -9.45 -19.85
C CYS A 198 11.34 -8.04 -20.45
N ILE A 199 12.20 -7.90 -21.44
CA ILE A 199 12.19 -6.75 -22.35
C ILE A 199 10.87 -6.83 -23.15
N TYR A 200 9.95 -5.90 -22.95
CA TYR A 200 8.79 -5.74 -23.82
C TYR A 200 9.23 -5.02 -25.11
N VAL A 201 9.51 -5.78 -26.17
CA VAL A 201 9.75 -5.21 -27.51
C VAL A 201 8.42 -5.17 -28.26
N ASN A 202 7.89 -3.96 -28.51
CA ASN A 202 6.76 -3.78 -29.41
C ASN A 202 7.30 -3.50 -30.83
N SER A 203 7.59 -4.55 -31.60
CA SER A 203 7.98 -4.40 -33.00
C SER A 203 6.74 -4.36 -33.90
N VAL A 204 6.15 -3.18 -34.08
CA VAL A 204 5.05 -2.96 -35.05
C VAL A 204 5.51 -2.85 -36.50
N ALA A 205 6.72 -3.30 -36.86
CA ALA A 205 7.26 -3.03 -38.20
C ALA A 205 7.37 -4.24 -39.15
N ASP A 206 7.43 -5.48 -38.67
CA ASP A 206 7.77 -6.60 -39.56
C ASP A 206 6.89 -7.83 -39.32
N THR A 207 6.24 -8.32 -40.37
CA THR A 207 5.61 -9.65 -40.39
C THR A 207 6.67 -10.72 -40.65
N TRP A 208 6.80 -11.69 -39.75
CA TRP A 208 7.80 -12.74 -39.84
C TRP A 208 7.16 -14.10 -40.10
N THR A 209 7.86 -14.96 -40.84
CA THR A 209 7.53 -16.39 -40.91
C THR A 209 7.88 -17.10 -39.60
N GLN A 210 7.30 -18.28 -39.38
CA GLN A 210 7.60 -19.09 -38.19
C GLN A 210 9.09 -19.46 -38.09
N GLU A 211 9.74 -19.73 -39.23
CA GLU A 211 11.18 -20.05 -39.27
C GLU A 211 12.05 -18.87 -38.86
N GLU A 212 11.71 -17.65 -39.30
CA GLU A 212 12.42 -16.42 -38.92
C GLU A 212 12.27 -16.13 -37.43
N ALA A 213 11.05 -16.30 -36.88
CA ALA A 213 10.79 -16.12 -35.45
C ALA A 213 11.60 -17.09 -34.59
N VAL A 214 11.68 -18.37 -34.98
CA VAL A 214 12.48 -19.38 -34.29
C VAL A 214 13.98 -19.07 -34.39
N LYS A 215 14.45 -18.57 -35.54
CA LYS A 215 15.85 -18.19 -35.72
C LYS A 215 16.26 -17.06 -34.78
N GLU A 216 15.39 -16.10 -34.54
CA GLU A 216 15.69 -14.98 -33.65
C GLU A 216 15.57 -15.35 -32.17
N GLN A 217 14.58 -16.18 -31.81
CA GLN A 217 14.52 -16.79 -30.48
C GLN A 217 15.84 -17.48 -30.12
N LYS A 218 16.48 -18.18 -31.07
CA LYS A 218 17.79 -18.80 -30.85
C LYS A 218 18.92 -17.80 -30.61
N LYS A 219 18.88 -16.61 -31.22
CA LYS A 219 19.87 -15.56 -30.97
C LYS A 219 19.74 -14.98 -29.56
N PHE A 220 18.51 -14.74 -29.11
CA PHE A 220 18.25 -14.29 -27.75
C PHE A 220 18.61 -15.35 -26.70
N ALA A 221 18.32 -16.62 -26.97
CA ALA A 221 18.73 -17.72 -26.11
C ALA A 221 20.27 -17.85 -26.00
N ALA A 222 21.01 -17.56 -27.07
CA ALA A 222 22.48 -17.61 -27.07
C ALA A 222 23.13 -16.53 -26.16
N ILE A 223 22.39 -15.47 -25.83
CA ILE A 223 22.82 -14.43 -24.87
C ILE A 223 22.11 -14.56 -23.51
N GLY A 224 21.48 -15.71 -23.24
CA GLY A 224 20.88 -16.02 -21.94
C GLY A 224 19.46 -15.48 -21.73
N ILE A 225 18.81 -14.95 -22.77
CA ILE A 225 17.46 -14.38 -22.68
C ILE A 225 16.42 -15.44 -23.04
N ASN A 226 15.45 -15.66 -22.14
CA ASN A 226 14.32 -16.55 -22.38
C ASN A 226 13.18 -15.78 -23.09
N THR A 227 12.78 -16.20 -24.28
CA THR A 227 11.77 -15.50 -25.09
C THR A 227 10.57 -16.40 -25.42
N VAL A 228 9.36 -15.84 -25.34
CA VAL A 228 8.11 -16.50 -25.77
C VAL A 228 7.59 -15.82 -27.04
N VAL A 229 7.32 -16.60 -28.09
CA VAL A 229 6.78 -16.11 -29.37
C VAL A 229 5.28 -16.35 -29.39
N HIS A 230 4.49 -15.28 -29.60
CA HIS A 230 3.04 -15.36 -29.79
C HIS A 230 2.67 -15.00 -31.23
N LYS A 231 1.86 -15.85 -31.89
CA LYS A 231 1.25 -15.50 -33.17
C LYS A 231 0.10 -14.52 -32.92
N VAL A 232 0.14 -13.36 -33.56
CA VAL A 232 -0.96 -12.38 -33.53
C VAL A 232 -1.55 -12.29 -34.93
N GLU A 233 -2.84 -12.58 -35.06
CA GLU A 233 -3.57 -12.37 -36.32
C GLU A 233 -4.14 -10.95 -36.35
N ILE A 234 -3.52 -10.09 -37.14
CA ILE A 234 -4.04 -8.73 -37.37
C ILE A 234 -5.18 -8.87 -38.38
N LYS A 235 -6.42 -8.71 -37.91
CA LYS A 235 -7.57 -8.55 -38.80
C LYS A 235 -7.50 -7.14 -39.39
N SER A 236 -7.35 -7.06 -40.71
CA SER A 236 -7.52 -5.84 -41.50
C SER A 236 -8.93 -5.30 -41.40
#